data_AF-A0A7X9CCL4-F1
#
_entry.id   AF-A0A7X9CCL4-F1
#
_cell.length_a   1.000
_cell.length_b   1.000
_cell.length_c   1.000
_cell.angle_alpha   90.00
_cell.angle_beta   90.00
_cell.angle_gamma   90.00
#
_symmetry.space_group_name_H-M   'P 1'
#
loop_
_entity.id
_entity.type
_entity.pdbx_description
1 polymer ?
#
loop_
_entity_poly.entity_id
_entity_poly.type
_entity_poly.pdbx_seq_one_letter_code
_entity_poly.pdbx_strand_id
1 'polypeptide(L)'
;ETGDDSEGDSAEGDDAAAELTEDDLTAAGDRFYAFLEAMGEGDPDTACSLVIDHETGEPAAGAGLEKCKQSYEEMLGDDFDPSIMSAVEREMIEASDNGDGRAEILALGESTGMFMENVSGEWYIVADSSF
;
A
#
# COMPACT_ATOMS: atom_id res chain seq x y z
N GLU A 1 5.11 -14.83 -50.83
CA GLU A 1 4.58 -15.87 -49.95
C GLU A 1 4.46 -15.28 -48.55
N THR A 2 3.21 -15.15 -48.12
CA THR A 2 2.70 -14.61 -46.85
C THR A 2 2.74 -15.64 -45.72
N GLY A 3 2.64 -15.14 -44.48
CA GLY A 3 2.30 -15.84 -43.23
C GLY A 3 2.82 -14.96 -42.09
N ASP A 4 2.04 -14.17 -41.36
CA ASP A 4 0.80 -14.44 -40.62
C ASP A 4 0.92 -15.70 -39.76
N ASP A 5 1.54 -15.53 -38.60
CA ASP A 5 1.25 -16.36 -37.43
C ASP A 5 0.93 -15.41 -36.27
N SER A 6 -0.32 -15.54 -35.85
CA SER A 6 -0.96 -14.83 -34.77
C SER A 6 -0.87 -15.74 -33.54
N GLU A 7 0.08 -15.46 -32.65
CA GLU A 7 0.12 -16.00 -31.29
C GLU A 7 -0.09 -14.78 -30.37
N GLY A 8 -1.26 -14.55 -29.76
CA GLY A 8 -2.20 -15.52 -29.25
C GLY A 8 -1.74 -16.09 -27.91
N ASP A 9 -1.03 -15.31 -27.08
CA ASP A 9 -0.72 -15.76 -25.72
C ASP A 9 -1.81 -15.28 -24.75
N SER A 10 -2.78 -16.17 -24.60
CA SER A 10 -3.73 -16.15 -23.48
C SER A 10 -3.02 -16.88 -22.34
N ALA A 11 -2.45 -16.14 -21.39
CA ALA A 11 -1.95 -16.75 -20.16
C ALA A 11 -3.12 -16.94 -19.19
N GLU A 12 -3.67 -18.16 -19.21
CA GLU A 12 -4.48 -18.74 -18.15
C GLU A 12 -3.64 -18.92 -16.88
N GLY A 13 -4.11 -18.31 -15.79
CA GLY A 13 -4.16 -18.88 -14.44
C GLY A 13 -2.92 -19.56 -13.88
N ASP A 14 -2.04 -18.76 -13.26
CA ASP A 14 -1.19 -19.19 -12.16
C ASP A 14 -1.55 -18.31 -10.94
N ASP A 15 -2.48 -18.79 -10.11
CA ASP A 15 -2.79 -18.21 -8.79
C ASP A 15 -1.73 -18.63 -7.75
N ALA A 16 -0.48 -18.81 -8.16
CA ALA A 16 0.63 -18.55 -7.25
C ALA A 16 0.75 -17.03 -7.23
N ALA A 17 0.76 -16.42 -6.04
CA ALA A 17 0.94 -15.00 -5.92
C ALA A 17 2.15 -14.57 -6.78
N ALA A 18 1.87 -13.84 -7.85
CA ALA A 18 2.88 -13.52 -8.85
C ALA A 18 3.98 -12.72 -8.17
N GLU A 19 5.24 -13.08 -8.44
CA GLU A 19 6.39 -12.32 -7.97
C GLU A 19 6.22 -10.86 -8.42
N LEU A 20 6.37 -9.93 -7.48
CA LEU A 20 6.16 -8.51 -7.74
C LEU A 20 7.29 -7.97 -8.61
N THR A 21 6.94 -7.21 -9.64
CA THR A 21 7.94 -6.57 -10.51
C THR A 21 8.58 -5.37 -9.82
N GLU A 22 9.73 -4.89 -10.32
CA GLU A 22 10.35 -3.65 -9.82
C GLU A 22 9.41 -2.44 -9.95
N ASP A 23 8.54 -2.43 -10.96
CA ASP A 23 7.54 -1.40 -11.18
C ASP A 23 6.44 -1.46 -10.11
N ASP A 24 6.00 -2.67 -9.75
CA ASP A 24 5.04 -2.92 -8.67
C ASP A 24 5.56 -2.44 -7.31
N LEU A 25 6.80 -2.80 -7.00
CA LEU A 25 7.46 -2.38 -5.76
C LEU A 25 7.64 -0.86 -5.71
N THR A 26 8.02 -0.25 -6.84
CA THR A 26 8.10 1.20 -6.94
C THR A 26 6.74 1.85 -6.68
N ALA A 27 5.69 1.38 -7.35
CA ALA A 27 4.33 1.88 -7.18
C ALA A 27 3.80 1.69 -5.75
N ALA A 28 4.08 0.55 -5.10
CA ALA A 28 3.74 0.30 -3.71
C ALA A 28 4.43 1.29 -2.76
N GLY A 29 5.73 1.52 -2.97
CA GLY A 29 6.50 2.49 -2.19
C GLY A 29 6.02 3.93 -2.37
N ASP A 30 5.71 4.35 -3.62
CA ASP A 30 5.13 5.66 -3.91
C ASP A 30 3.78 5.85 -3.24
N ARG A 31 2.97 4.80 -3.23
CA ARG A 31 1.64 4.83 -2.63
C ARG A 31 1.68 4.88 -1.11
N PHE A 32 2.63 4.17 -0.49
CA PHE A 32 2.90 4.30 0.94
C PHE A 32 3.46 5.70 1.29
N TYR A 33 4.32 6.26 0.44
CA TYR A 33 4.82 7.62 0.65
C TYR A 33 3.69 8.65 0.65
N ALA A 34 2.72 8.54 -0.28
CA ALA A 34 1.53 9.39 -0.29
C ALA A 34 0.71 9.28 1.01
N PHE A 35 0.70 8.10 1.66
CA PHE A 35 0.11 7.94 2.99
C PHE A 35 0.89 8.72 4.05
N LEU A 36 2.22 8.63 4.08
CA LEU A 36 3.06 9.41 5.00
C LEU A 36 2.89 10.92 4.80
N GLU A 37 2.78 11.38 3.55
CA GLU A 37 2.52 12.79 3.24
C GLU A 37 1.18 13.24 3.80
N ALA A 38 0.11 12.50 3.52
CA ALA A 38 -1.22 12.79 4.08
C ALA A 38 -1.20 12.80 5.61
N MET A 39 -0.43 11.91 6.24
CA MET A 39 -0.26 11.92 7.69
C MET A 39 0.46 13.17 8.20
N GLY A 40 1.55 13.59 7.54
CA GLY A 40 2.31 14.78 7.87
C GLY A 40 1.56 16.08 7.61
N GLU A 41 0.64 16.08 6.66
CA GLU A 41 -0.28 17.20 6.38
C GLU A 41 -1.47 17.26 7.37
N GLY A 42 -1.65 16.22 8.19
CA GLY A 42 -2.78 16.10 9.09
C GLY A 42 -4.10 15.86 8.34
N ASP A 43 -4.04 15.12 7.23
CA ASP A 43 -5.17 14.76 6.38
C ASP A 43 -5.51 13.25 6.54
N PRO A 44 -6.17 12.86 7.64
CA PRO A 44 -6.52 11.47 7.89
C PRO A 44 -7.55 10.92 6.90
N ASP A 45 -8.31 11.79 6.22
CA ASP A 45 -9.24 11.40 5.16
C ASP A 45 -8.49 10.80 3.96
N THR A 46 -7.44 11.48 3.47
CA THR A 46 -6.59 10.95 2.41
C THR A 46 -5.82 9.74 2.92
N ALA A 47 -5.20 9.81 4.09
CA ALA A 47 -4.42 8.70 4.64
C ALA A 47 -5.26 7.41 4.75
N CYS A 48 -6.46 7.49 5.33
CA CYS A 48 -7.33 6.33 5.49
C CYS A 48 -7.91 5.81 4.18
N SER A 49 -8.07 6.65 3.14
CA SER A 49 -8.47 6.17 1.81
C SER A 49 -7.43 5.26 1.14
N LEU A 50 -6.20 5.23 1.67
CA LEU A 50 -5.09 4.41 1.20
C LEU A 50 -4.96 3.07 1.94
N VAL A 51 -5.85 2.80 2.89
CA VAL A 51 -5.83 1.59 3.73
C VAL A 51 -6.94 0.65 3.26
N ILE A 52 -6.66 -0.66 3.24
CA ILE A 52 -7.68 -1.69 3.02
C ILE A 52 -8.48 -1.89 4.30
N ASP A 53 -9.79 -1.89 4.16
CA ASP A 53 -10.71 -2.37 5.18
C ASP A 53 -10.67 -3.90 5.21
N HIS A 54 -10.12 -4.47 6.28
CA HIS A 54 -9.95 -5.92 6.42
C HIS A 54 -11.29 -6.68 6.44
N GLU A 55 -12.41 -6.05 6.80
CA GLU A 55 -13.73 -6.72 6.79
C GLU A 55 -14.22 -6.98 5.36
N THR A 56 -13.87 -6.10 4.42
CA THR A 56 -14.35 -6.13 3.03
C THR A 56 -13.27 -6.53 2.02
N GLY A 57 -11.98 -6.35 2.33
CA GLY A 57 -10.88 -6.49 1.39
C GLY A 57 -10.86 -5.37 0.34
N GLU A 58 -11.60 -4.28 0.58
CA GLU A 58 -11.69 -3.13 -0.30
C GLU A 58 -11.08 -1.89 0.37
N PRO A 59 -10.72 -0.85 -0.40
CA PRO A 59 -10.27 0.41 0.17
C PRO A 59 -11.28 0.95 1.19
N ALA A 60 -10.78 1.45 2.32
CA ALA A 60 -11.63 1.93 3.39
C ALA A 60 -12.57 3.04 2.90
N ALA A 61 -13.86 2.81 3.04
CA ALA A 61 -14.90 3.74 2.62
C ALA A 61 -16.05 3.78 3.64
N GLY A 62 -16.73 4.92 3.73
CA GLY A 62 -17.87 5.10 4.64
C GLY A 62 -17.51 4.78 6.09
N ALA A 63 -18.12 3.73 6.65
CA ALA A 63 -17.90 3.31 8.03
C ALA A 63 -16.47 2.78 8.31
N GLY A 64 -15.84 2.09 7.34
CA GLY A 64 -14.47 1.60 7.47
C GLY A 64 -13.46 2.75 7.49
N LEU A 65 -13.71 3.78 6.67
CA LEU A 65 -12.90 5.01 6.67
C LEU A 65 -13.04 5.76 8.00
N GLU A 66 -14.25 5.90 8.54
CA GLU A 66 -14.46 6.53 9.85
C GLU A 66 -13.75 5.77 10.99
N LYS A 67 -13.76 4.43 10.96
CA LYS A 67 -13.03 3.58 11.91
C LYS A 67 -11.51 3.75 11.78
N CYS A 68 -10.99 3.79 10.56
CA CYS A 68 -9.57 4.05 10.32
C CYS A 68 -9.18 5.41 10.91
N LYS A 69 -9.99 6.45 10.69
CA LYS A 69 -9.72 7.79 11.23
C LYS A 69 -9.74 7.82 12.76
N GLN A 70 -10.69 7.12 13.39
CA GLN A 70 -10.70 6.98 14.85
C GLN A 70 -9.44 6.26 15.35
N SER A 71 -9.07 5.16 14.69
CA SER A 71 -7.87 4.40 15.04
C SER A 71 -6.59 5.20 14.80
N TYR A 72 -6.58 6.06 13.79
CA TYR A 72 -5.52 7.01 13.48
C TYR A 72 -5.35 8.03 14.62
N GLU A 73 -6.45 8.64 15.08
CA GLU A 73 -6.44 9.55 16.23
C GLU A 73 -5.98 8.84 17.52
N GLU A 74 -6.41 7.59 17.74
CA GLU A 74 -6.00 6.80 18.91
C GLU A 74 -4.54 6.34 18.85
N MET A 75 -4.04 5.96 17.66
CA MET A 75 -2.68 5.47 17.45
C MET A 75 -1.65 6.60 17.57
N LEU A 76 -1.94 7.74 16.97
CA LEU A 76 -1.04 8.88 16.97
C LEU A 76 -1.02 9.60 18.32
N GLY A 77 -2.16 9.65 19.01
CA GLY A 77 -2.29 10.36 20.27
C GLY A 77 -1.97 11.86 20.14
N ASP A 78 -1.94 12.56 21.28
CA ASP A 78 -1.67 14.02 21.33
C ASP A 78 -0.19 14.35 21.10
N ASP A 79 0.70 13.35 21.21
CA ASP A 79 2.17 13.50 21.13
C ASP A 79 2.73 13.21 19.72
N PHE A 80 1.88 12.87 18.75
CA PHE A 80 2.35 12.70 17.38
C PHE A 80 2.80 14.03 16.80
N ASP A 81 4.07 14.08 16.39
CA ASP A 81 4.62 15.24 15.71
C ASP A 81 4.55 15.02 14.19
N PRO A 82 3.66 15.71 13.47
CA PRO A 82 3.53 15.57 12.02
C PRO A 82 4.81 15.96 11.26
N SER A 83 5.71 16.73 11.88
CA SER A 83 7.00 17.08 11.30
C SER A 83 7.91 15.86 11.14
N ILE A 84 7.69 14.78 11.91
CA ILE A 84 8.44 13.52 11.77
C ILE A 84 8.08 12.84 10.44
N MET A 85 6.79 12.81 10.08
CA MET A 85 6.36 12.24 8.80
C MET A 85 6.82 13.11 7.62
N SER A 86 6.77 14.43 7.76
CA SER A 86 7.31 15.34 6.74
C SER A 86 8.83 15.26 6.56
N ALA A 87 9.57 14.70 7.53
CA ALA A 87 11.00 14.48 7.43
C ALA A 87 11.37 13.17 6.72
N VAL A 88 10.41 12.27 6.52
CA VAL A 88 10.60 11.08 5.71
C VAL A 88 10.56 11.49 4.24
N GLU A 89 11.63 11.20 3.52
CA GLU A 89 11.71 11.44 2.07
C GLU A 89 11.34 10.15 1.33
N ARG A 90 10.79 10.28 0.11
CA ARG A 90 10.43 9.13 -0.73
C ARG A 90 11.60 8.17 -0.96
N GLU A 91 12.82 8.69 -1.03
CA GLU A 91 14.06 7.93 -1.21
C GLU A 91 14.42 7.06 0.01
N MET A 92 13.83 7.34 1.18
CA MET A 92 14.03 6.53 2.39
C MET A 92 13.05 5.35 2.48
N ILE A 93 12.01 5.34 1.65
CA ILE A 93 10.99 4.31 1.58
C ILE A 93 11.28 3.39 0.40
N GLU A 94 11.38 2.10 0.69
CA GLU A 94 11.56 1.04 -0.28
C GLU A 94 10.44 0.02 -0.09
N ALA A 95 10.13 -0.71 -1.16
CA ALA A 95 9.22 -1.85 -1.07
C ALA A 95 9.95 -3.09 -1.56
N SER A 96 9.72 -4.21 -0.89
CA SER A 96 10.28 -5.51 -1.25
C SER A 96 9.17 -6.53 -1.41
N ASP A 97 9.33 -7.47 -2.33
CA ASP A 97 8.40 -8.59 -2.47
C ASP A 97 8.48 -9.49 -1.23
N ASN A 98 7.33 -9.74 -0.59
CA ASN A 98 7.23 -10.64 0.56
C ASN A 98 6.98 -12.11 0.15
N GLY A 99 6.82 -12.37 -1.16
CA GLY A 99 6.63 -13.72 -1.72
C GLY A 99 5.22 -14.28 -1.55
N ASP A 100 4.26 -13.45 -1.13
CA ASP A 100 2.84 -13.79 -1.01
C ASP A 100 1.92 -12.92 -1.87
N GLY A 101 2.50 -12.06 -2.72
CA GLY A 101 1.77 -11.10 -3.56
C GLY A 101 1.60 -9.73 -2.91
N ARG A 102 2.03 -9.58 -1.65
CA ARG A 102 2.13 -8.29 -0.96
C ARG A 102 3.55 -7.75 -1.00
N ALA A 103 3.64 -6.43 -1.05
CA ALA A 103 4.90 -5.69 -0.93
C ALA A 103 5.13 -5.30 0.54
N GLU A 104 6.23 -5.75 1.13
CA GLU A 104 6.69 -5.29 2.44
C GLU A 104 7.32 -3.90 2.30
N ILE A 105 6.96 -2.97 3.20
CA ILE A 105 7.57 -1.65 3.26
C ILE A 105 8.80 -1.65 4.15
N LEU A 106 9.91 -1.18 3.57
CA LEU A 106 11.18 -0.96 4.21
C LEU A 106 11.39 0.56 4.38
N ALA A 107 11.84 0.99 5.55
CA ALA A 107 12.30 2.35 5.79
C ALA A 107 13.77 2.31 6.19
N LEU A 108 14.63 3.04 5.47
CA LEU A 108 16.08 3.03 5.67
C LEU A 108 16.70 1.61 5.60
N GLY A 109 16.11 0.74 4.78
CA GLY A 109 16.49 -0.67 4.65
C GLY A 109 16.03 -1.61 5.78
N GLU A 110 15.21 -1.13 6.72
CA GLU A 110 14.62 -1.94 7.80
C GLU A 110 13.12 -2.14 7.59
N SER A 111 12.61 -3.35 7.87
CA SER A 111 11.18 -3.63 7.80
C SER A 111 10.39 -2.77 8.78
N THR A 112 9.35 -2.14 8.26
CA THR A 112 8.38 -1.37 9.05
C THR A 112 7.27 -2.27 9.64
N GLY A 113 7.19 -3.53 9.21
CA GLY A 113 6.07 -4.42 9.51
C GLY A 113 4.77 -4.06 8.77
N MET A 114 4.81 -3.08 7.86
CA MET A 114 3.68 -2.68 7.02
C MET A 114 3.75 -3.39 5.68
N PHE A 115 2.59 -3.77 5.17
CA PHE A 115 2.47 -4.45 3.88
C PHE A 115 1.51 -3.67 2.98
N MET A 116 1.78 -3.70 1.68
CA MET A 116 0.93 -3.17 0.63
C MET A 116 0.35 -4.32 -0.18
N GLU A 117 -0.91 -4.20 -0.56
CA GLU A 117 -1.60 -5.15 -1.43
C GLU A 117 -2.15 -4.43 -2.66
N ASN A 118 -2.08 -5.07 -3.82
CA ASN A 118 -2.64 -4.55 -5.04
C ASN A 118 -4.11 -4.97 -5.18
N VAL A 119 -5.02 -4.00 -5.12
CA VAL A 119 -6.46 -4.21 -5.32
C VAL A 119 -6.86 -3.52 -6.62
N SER A 120 -7.18 -4.31 -7.64
CA SER A 120 -7.63 -3.82 -8.96
C SER A 120 -6.65 -2.84 -9.65
N GLY A 121 -5.34 -2.99 -9.45
CA GLY A 121 -4.31 -2.15 -10.06
C GLY A 121 -3.87 -0.96 -9.20
N GLU A 122 -4.45 -0.77 -8.02
CA GLU A 122 -4.03 0.25 -7.05
C GLU A 122 -3.47 -0.41 -5.79
N TRP A 123 -2.42 0.19 -5.22
CA TRP A 123 -1.78 -0.29 -4.00
C TRP A 123 -2.44 0.31 -2.76
N TYR A 124 -2.67 -0.50 -1.74
CA TYR A 124 -3.26 -0.08 -0.48
C TYR A 124 -2.55 -0.74 0.71
N ILE A 125 -2.51 -0.04 1.83
CA ILE A 125 -1.91 -0.53 3.07
C ILE A 125 -2.81 -1.61 3.68
N VAL A 126 -2.21 -2.75 3.98
CA VAL A 126 -2.86 -3.82 4.75
C VAL A 126 -2.58 -3.57 6.23
N ALA A 127 -3.61 -3.14 6.95
CA ALA A 127 -3.54 -3.07 8.39
C ALA A 127 -3.71 -4.47 9.01
N ASP A 128 -2.63 -5.03 9.56
CA ASP A 128 -2.66 -6.34 10.26
C ASP A 128 -3.52 -6.31 11.54
N SER A 129 -3.71 -5.11 12.11
CA SER A 129 -4.67 -4.88 13.20
C SER A 129 -6.06 -4.62 12.64
N SER A 130 -7.02 -5.52 12.92
CA SER A 130 -8.44 -5.28 12.64
C SER A 130 -8.89 -3.94 13.24
N PHE A 131 -9.18 -2.96 12.38
CA PHE A 131 -9.84 -1.70 12.75
C PHE A 131 -11.37 -1.81 12.62
#